data_AF-A0AAW4HEP4-F1
#
_entry.id   AF-A0AAW4HEP4-F1
#
_cell.length_a   1.000
_cell.length_b   1.000
_cell.length_c   1.000
_cell.angle_alpha   90.00
_cell.angle_beta   90.00
_cell.angle_gamma   90.00
#
_symmetry.space_group_name_H-M   'P 1'
#
loop_
_entity.id
_entity.type
_entity.pdbx_description
1 polymer ?
#
loop_
_entity_poly.entity_id
_entity_poly.type
_entity_poly.pdbx_seq_one_letter_code
_entity_poly.pdbx_strand_id
1 'polypeptide(L)'
;MKQWYFAVLGSLLILGSSAISGIYISGKEDKSVSVSSKIMDLRGNMSRAETANYYALISSDLAEIQRNIVKFSMFQDPRVQDERDKLHATSIYPVILNLMQASGMSLDGESTAGIVALLEEVENGSKDAYKELRQIVPNLIKQSGQYRSDLVIKIAALENEKNLISNSISTAKQVAIFMQLAGLVLLLVKESPVERWSRYITKR
;
A
#
# COMPACT_ATOMS: atom_id res chain seq x y z
N MET A 1 -42.93 1.73 41.65
CA MET A 1 -41.67 0.99 41.37
C MET A 1 -40.64 1.33 42.43
N LYS A 2 -39.85 0.36 42.92
CA LYS A 2 -38.86 0.61 43.98
C LYS A 2 -37.62 1.33 43.40
N GLN A 3 -37.12 2.36 44.08
CA GLN A 3 -36.00 3.21 43.62
C GLN A 3 -34.69 2.44 43.34
N TRP A 4 -34.48 1.28 43.96
CA TRP A 4 -33.29 0.46 43.73
C TRP A 4 -33.22 -0.14 42.31
N TYR A 5 -34.35 -0.33 41.62
CA TYR A 5 -34.37 -0.84 40.25
C TYR A 5 -33.65 0.11 39.28
N PHE A 6 -33.83 1.43 39.44
CA PHE A 6 -33.17 2.44 38.61
C PHE A 6 -31.67 2.52 38.88
N ALA A 7 -31.24 2.28 40.13
CA ALA A 7 -29.82 2.22 40.48
C ALA A 7 -29.13 1.03 39.80
N VAL A 8 -29.72 -0.17 39.93
CA VAL A 8 -29.16 -1.40 39.33
C VAL A 8 -29.16 -1.29 37.80
N LEU A 9 -30.25 -0.84 37.18
CA LEU A 9 -30.33 -0.67 35.74
C LEU A 9 -29.35 0.37 35.22
N GLY A 10 -29.27 1.56 35.83
CA GLY A 10 -28.34 2.62 35.41
C GLY A 10 -26.87 2.20 35.51
N SER A 11 -26.47 1.57 36.61
CA SER A 11 -25.10 1.05 36.78
C SER A 11 -24.75 -0.06 35.80
N LEU A 12 -25.69 -0.99 35.55
CA LEU A 12 -25.49 -2.10 34.61
C LEU A 12 -25.38 -1.59 33.15
N LEU A 13 -26.11 -0.52 32.81
CA LEU A 13 -26.10 0.10 31.49
C LEU A 13 -24.77 0.84 31.24
N ILE A 14 -24.22 1.53 32.24
CA ILE A 14 -22.90 2.19 32.16
C ILE A 14 -21.77 1.16 32.08
N LEU A 15 -21.77 0.15 32.96
CA LEU A 15 -20.71 -0.86 33.00
C LEU A 15 -20.76 -1.80 31.79
N GLY A 16 -21.96 -2.26 31.43
CA GLY A 16 -22.17 -3.14 30.27
C GLY A 16 -21.81 -2.47 28.95
N SER A 17 -22.20 -1.20 28.76
CA SER A 17 -21.81 -0.46 27.56
C SER A 17 -20.29 -0.25 27.46
N SER A 18 -19.62 0.03 28.58
CA SER A 18 -18.17 0.23 28.60
C SER A 18 -17.39 -1.06 28.30
N ALA A 19 -17.82 -2.20 28.86
CA ALA A 19 -17.17 -3.49 28.65
C ALA A 19 -17.35 -4.02 27.21
N ILE A 20 -18.59 -3.98 26.69
CA ILE A 20 -18.90 -4.44 25.32
C ILE A 20 -18.22 -3.54 24.30
N SER A 21 -18.28 -2.21 24.52
CA SER A 21 -17.63 -1.23 23.66
C SER A 21 -16.11 -1.42 23.66
N GLY A 22 -15.49 -1.61 24.83
CA GLY A 22 -14.04 -1.82 24.95
C GLY A 22 -13.54 -3.03 24.17
N ILE A 23 -14.17 -4.20 24.34
CA ILE A 23 -13.78 -5.44 23.65
C ILE A 23 -13.98 -5.29 22.12
N TYR A 24 -15.13 -4.76 21.70
CA TYR A 24 -15.43 -4.59 20.28
C TYR A 24 -14.52 -3.55 19.60
N ILE A 25 -14.27 -2.42 20.26
CA ILE A 25 -13.38 -1.37 19.75
C ILE A 25 -11.94 -1.87 19.66
N SER A 26 -11.43 -2.54 20.69
CA SER A 26 -10.05 -3.06 20.71
C SER A 26 -9.79 -3.97 19.50
N GLY A 27 -10.69 -4.92 19.20
CA GLY A 27 -10.52 -5.80 18.05
C GLY A 27 -10.56 -5.05 16.70
N LYS A 28 -11.31 -3.94 16.61
CA LYS A 28 -11.33 -3.08 15.42
C LYS A 28 -10.08 -2.21 15.32
N GLU A 29 -9.55 -1.74 16.45
CA GLU A 29 -8.29 -0.99 16.52
C GLU A 29 -7.11 -1.88 16.10
N ASP A 30 -7.04 -3.13 16.56
CA ASP A 30 -6.04 -4.11 16.12
C ASP A 30 -6.12 -4.36 14.60
N LYS A 31 -7.34 -4.51 14.07
CA LYS A 31 -7.55 -4.66 12.63
C LYS A 31 -7.10 -3.40 11.87
N SER A 32 -7.38 -2.21 12.39
CA SER A 32 -6.96 -0.92 11.79
C SER A 32 -5.44 -0.77 11.76
N VAL A 33 -4.75 -1.22 12.81
CA VAL A 33 -3.28 -1.26 12.89
C VAL A 33 -2.73 -2.23 11.84
N SER A 34 -3.29 -3.44 11.74
CA SER A 34 -2.88 -4.43 10.73
C SER A 34 -3.04 -3.90 9.30
N VAL A 35 -4.19 -3.27 8.99
CA VAL A 35 -4.42 -2.64 7.68
C VAL A 35 -3.43 -1.50 7.43
N SER A 36 -3.13 -0.68 8.43
CA SER A 36 -2.16 0.40 8.31
C SER A 36 -0.74 -0.11 8.04
N SER A 37 -0.34 -1.21 8.69
CA SER A 37 0.95 -1.88 8.40
C SER A 37 1.03 -2.32 6.95
N LYS A 38 0.00 -2.99 6.43
CA LYS A 38 -0.05 -3.44 5.03
C LYS A 38 0.02 -2.27 4.04
N ILE A 39 -0.64 -1.14 4.35
CA ILE A 39 -0.53 0.08 3.54
C ILE A 39 0.91 0.59 3.53
N MET A 40 1.58 0.62 4.68
CA MET A 40 2.97 1.06 4.76
C MET A 40 3.91 0.15 3.96
N ASP A 41 3.72 -1.17 4.03
CA ASP A 41 4.51 -2.14 3.27
C ASP A 41 4.33 -1.93 1.75
N LEU A 42 3.08 -1.78 1.30
CA LEU A 42 2.78 -1.54 -0.11
C LEU A 42 3.32 -0.18 -0.60
N ARG A 43 3.23 0.87 0.21
CA ARG A 43 3.83 2.18 -0.09
C ARG A 43 5.35 2.09 -0.16
N GLY A 44 5.98 1.31 0.72
CA GLY A 44 7.41 1.03 0.67
C GLY A 44 7.81 0.33 -0.63
N ASN A 45 7.05 -0.68 -1.05
CA ASN A 45 7.27 -1.37 -2.32
C ASN A 45 7.03 -0.46 -3.54
N MET A 46 6.01 0.40 -3.48
CA MET A 46 5.72 1.38 -4.53
C MET A 46 6.87 2.37 -4.68
N SER A 47 7.35 2.95 -3.58
CA SER A 47 8.48 3.89 -3.60
C SER A 47 9.75 3.23 -4.16
N ARG A 48 10.09 2.01 -3.74
CA ARG A 48 11.22 1.26 -4.31
C ARG A 48 11.05 1.04 -5.81
N ALA A 49 9.85 0.68 -6.26
CA ALA A 49 9.56 0.44 -7.67
C ALA A 49 9.62 1.72 -8.52
N GLU A 50 9.16 2.86 -7.98
CA GLU A 50 9.28 4.17 -8.63
C GLU A 50 10.73 4.61 -8.77
N THR A 51 11.51 4.50 -7.70
CA THR A 51 12.93 4.82 -7.71
C THR A 51 13.71 3.96 -8.71
N ALA A 52 13.49 2.64 -8.69
CA ALA A 52 14.13 1.72 -9.63
C ALA A 52 13.73 2.04 -11.09
N ASN A 53 12.46 2.34 -11.35
CA ASN A 53 11.99 2.75 -12.67
C ASN A 53 12.64 4.06 -13.13
N TYR A 54 12.77 5.03 -12.25
CA TYR A 54 13.41 6.31 -12.56
C TYR A 54 14.88 6.10 -12.98
N TYR A 55 15.63 5.31 -12.22
CA TYR A 55 17.01 4.96 -12.58
C TYR A 55 17.11 4.13 -13.86
N ALA A 56 16.16 3.22 -14.10
CA ALA A 56 16.10 2.46 -15.34
C ALA A 56 15.91 3.36 -16.56
N LEU A 57 14.98 4.32 -16.50
CA LEU A 57 14.70 5.22 -17.62
C LEU A 57 15.92 6.10 -17.93
N ILE A 58 16.56 6.69 -16.92
CA ILE A 58 17.79 7.47 -17.10
C ILE A 58 18.90 6.61 -17.72
N SER A 59 19.12 5.41 -17.17
CA SER A 59 20.18 4.51 -17.66
C SER A 59 19.90 4.03 -19.09
N SER A 60 18.62 3.81 -19.43
CA SER A 60 18.18 3.46 -20.78
C SER A 60 18.45 4.60 -21.77
N ASP A 61 18.12 5.84 -21.39
CA ASP A 61 18.37 7.01 -22.23
C ASP A 61 19.87 7.20 -22.45
N LEU A 62 20.70 7.04 -21.41
CA LEU A 62 22.16 7.09 -21.52
C LEU A 62 22.71 5.98 -22.43
N ALA A 63 22.21 4.74 -22.30
CA ALA A 63 22.62 3.62 -23.14
C ALA A 63 22.28 3.86 -24.63
N GLU A 64 21.09 4.37 -24.93
CA GLU A 64 20.69 4.70 -26.29
C GLU A 64 21.45 5.93 -26.83
N ILE A 65 21.74 6.94 -26.01
CA ILE A 65 22.62 8.08 -26.39
C ILE A 65 24.02 7.58 -26.74
N GLN A 66 24.63 6.75 -25.90
CA GLN A 66 25.95 6.16 -26.15
C GLN A 66 25.96 5.40 -27.48
N ARG A 67 24.91 4.62 -27.76
CA ARG A 67 24.77 3.90 -29.02
C ARG A 67 24.65 4.85 -30.21
N ASN A 68 23.88 5.92 -30.10
CA ASN A 68 23.57 6.85 -31.18
C ASN A 68 24.72 7.81 -31.50
N ILE A 69 25.47 8.29 -30.51
CA ILE A 69 26.68 9.11 -30.73
C ILE A 69 27.68 8.35 -31.60
N VAL A 70 27.87 7.06 -31.33
CA VAL A 70 28.79 6.21 -32.10
C VAL A 70 28.26 5.94 -33.53
N LYS A 71 26.95 6.10 -33.80
CA LYS A 71 26.34 5.90 -35.14
C LYS A 71 26.67 7.06 -36.10
N PHE A 72 26.96 8.26 -35.60
CA PHE A 72 27.32 9.40 -36.43
C PHE A 72 28.75 9.32 -37.00
N SER A 73 29.54 8.30 -36.65
CA SER A 73 30.82 7.99 -37.29
C SER A 73 30.63 6.95 -38.42
N MET A 74 31.19 7.21 -39.60
CA MET A 74 31.01 6.48 -40.88
C MET A 74 31.57 5.04 -40.92
N PHE A 75 31.40 4.22 -39.88
CA PHE A 75 31.92 2.85 -39.86
C PHE A 75 30.79 1.84 -40.15
N GLN A 76 30.69 1.43 -41.41
CA GLN A 76 29.88 0.28 -41.87
C GLN A 76 30.61 -1.07 -41.75
N ASP A 77 31.71 -1.13 -40.98
CA ASP A 77 32.46 -2.36 -40.75
C ASP A 77 31.64 -3.30 -39.83
N PRO A 78 31.34 -4.55 -40.27
CA PRO A 78 30.64 -5.54 -39.46
C PRO A 78 31.29 -5.80 -38.10
N ARG A 79 32.62 -5.75 -38.00
CA ARG A 79 33.37 -5.97 -36.75
C ARG A 79 33.11 -4.86 -35.75
N VAL A 80 32.99 -3.63 -36.24
CA VAL A 80 32.65 -2.46 -35.41
C VAL A 80 31.19 -2.54 -34.97
N GLN A 81 30.29 -3.14 -35.75
CA GLN A 81 28.91 -3.37 -35.31
C GLN A 81 28.82 -4.39 -34.19
N ASP A 82 29.54 -5.51 -34.29
CA ASP A 82 29.49 -6.56 -33.28
C ASP A 82 30.04 -6.07 -31.92
N GLU A 83 31.17 -5.34 -31.91
CA GLU A 83 31.69 -4.72 -30.68
C GLU A 83 30.73 -3.67 -30.08
N ARG A 84 29.98 -2.96 -30.93
CA ARG A 84 28.98 -1.99 -30.45
C ARG A 84 27.76 -2.66 -29.84
N ASP A 85 27.30 -3.75 -30.43
CA ASP A 85 26.16 -4.50 -29.90
C ASP A 85 26.52 -5.13 -28.55
N LYS A 86 27.76 -5.62 -28.37
CA LYS A 86 28.30 -6.04 -27.05
C LYS A 86 28.32 -4.91 -26.02
N LEU A 87 28.88 -3.75 -26.39
CA LEU A 87 28.95 -2.59 -25.49
C LEU A 87 27.55 -2.13 -25.06
N HIS A 88 26.61 -2.11 -26.00
CA HIS A 88 25.23 -1.71 -25.74
C HIS A 88 24.47 -2.76 -24.93
N ALA A 89 24.68 -4.05 -25.17
CA ALA A 89 24.11 -5.11 -24.34
C ALA A 89 24.57 -4.99 -22.89
N THR A 90 25.87 -4.72 -22.70
CA THR A 90 26.45 -4.47 -21.37
C THR A 90 25.83 -3.26 -20.68
N SER A 91 25.58 -2.16 -21.41
CA SER A 91 24.96 -0.97 -20.84
C SER A 91 23.46 -1.11 -20.56
N ILE A 92 22.77 -2.01 -21.28
CA ILE A 92 21.35 -2.33 -21.02
C ILE A 92 21.17 -3.26 -19.82
N TYR A 93 22.15 -4.10 -19.47
CA TYR A 93 22.03 -5.00 -18.32
C TYR A 93 21.57 -4.32 -17.01
N PRO A 94 22.20 -3.23 -16.54
CA PRO A 94 21.72 -2.52 -15.35
C PRO A 94 20.34 -1.89 -15.54
N VAL A 95 19.93 -1.54 -16.77
CA VAL A 95 18.57 -1.10 -17.09
C VAL A 95 17.57 -2.23 -16.82
N ILE A 96 17.87 -3.43 -17.31
CA ILE A 96 17.03 -4.62 -17.13
C ILE A 96 16.88 -4.94 -15.64
N LEU A 97 17.97 -4.96 -14.87
CA LEU A 97 17.91 -5.21 -13.43
C LEU A 97 17.04 -4.19 -12.68
N ASN A 98 17.21 -2.90 -12.98
CA ASN A 98 16.37 -1.86 -12.39
C ASN A 98 14.89 -2.01 -12.79
N LEU A 99 14.60 -2.40 -14.04
CA LEU A 99 13.22 -2.63 -14.48
C LEU A 99 12.61 -3.90 -13.87
N MET A 100 13.39 -4.96 -13.65
CA MET A 100 12.97 -6.15 -12.91
C MET A 100 12.59 -5.77 -11.48
N GLN A 101 13.44 -5.00 -10.79
CA GLN A 101 13.14 -4.48 -9.46
C GLN A 101 11.89 -3.59 -9.47
N ALA A 102 11.75 -2.72 -10.47
CA ALA A 102 10.59 -1.87 -10.66
C ALA A 102 9.29 -2.65 -10.97
N SER A 103 9.42 -3.91 -11.39
CA SER A 103 8.31 -4.83 -11.65
C SER A 103 8.03 -5.76 -10.47
N GLY A 104 8.73 -5.59 -9.34
CA GLY A 104 8.59 -6.45 -8.17
C GLY A 104 9.17 -7.85 -8.35
N MET A 105 10.05 -8.05 -9.33
CA MET A 105 10.74 -9.33 -9.56
C MET A 105 11.94 -9.49 -8.61
N SER A 106 12.32 -10.74 -8.37
CA SER A 106 13.56 -11.05 -7.64
C SER A 106 14.78 -10.74 -8.51
N LEU A 107 15.87 -10.32 -7.86
CA LEU A 107 17.19 -10.09 -8.48
C LEU A 107 18.20 -11.17 -8.06
N ASP A 108 17.72 -12.32 -7.59
CA ASP A 108 18.60 -13.45 -7.32
C ASP A 108 19.23 -14.01 -8.60
N GLY A 109 20.28 -14.82 -8.42
CA GLY A 109 21.03 -15.41 -9.54
C GLY A 109 20.17 -16.31 -10.42
N GLU A 110 19.13 -16.95 -9.87
CA GLU A 110 18.21 -17.81 -10.63
C GLU A 110 17.29 -16.97 -11.53
N SER A 111 16.71 -15.89 -11.01
CA SER A 111 15.82 -15.01 -11.76
C SER A 111 16.54 -14.22 -12.86
N THR A 112 17.85 -14.01 -12.71
CA THR A 112 18.68 -13.25 -13.67
C THR A 112 19.47 -14.14 -14.62
N ALA A 113 19.51 -15.47 -14.42
CA ALA A 113 20.32 -16.41 -15.18
C ALA A 113 20.07 -16.34 -16.70
N GLY A 114 18.80 -16.24 -17.11
CA GLY A 114 18.46 -16.13 -18.54
C GLY A 114 19.00 -14.85 -19.19
N ILE A 115 19.06 -13.73 -18.45
CA ILE A 115 19.62 -12.48 -18.95
C ILE A 115 21.15 -12.58 -19.06
N VAL A 116 21.80 -13.22 -18.08
CA VAL A 116 23.25 -13.44 -18.11
C VAL A 116 23.63 -14.35 -19.27
N ALA A 117 22.89 -15.44 -19.52
CA ALA A 117 23.11 -16.30 -20.67
C ALA A 117 22.97 -15.54 -22.00
N LEU A 118 21.94 -14.69 -22.14
CA LEU A 118 21.79 -13.83 -23.31
C LEU A 118 22.97 -12.86 -23.48
N LEU A 119 23.52 -12.30 -22.39
CA LEU A 119 24.70 -11.44 -22.46
C LEU A 119 25.93 -12.21 -22.96
N GLU A 120 26.17 -13.41 -22.43
CA GLU A 120 27.28 -14.28 -22.88
C GLU A 120 27.14 -14.63 -24.38
N GLU A 121 25.93 -14.90 -24.86
CA GLU A 121 25.68 -15.14 -26.28
C GLU A 121 25.96 -13.89 -27.13
N VAL A 122 25.64 -12.69 -26.64
CA VAL A 122 25.99 -11.43 -27.33
C VAL A 122 27.50 -11.22 -27.35
N GLU A 123 28.21 -11.50 -26.26
CA GLU A 123 29.68 -11.45 -26.22
C GLU A 123 30.32 -12.38 -27.25
N ASN A 124 29.68 -13.53 -27.51
CA ASN A 124 30.05 -14.47 -28.57
C ASN A 124 29.60 -14.05 -29.99
N GLY A 125 28.92 -12.91 -30.14
CA GLY A 125 28.52 -12.33 -31.43
C GLY A 125 27.12 -12.72 -31.91
N SER A 126 26.26 -13.28 -31.05
CA SER A 126 24.88 -13.63 -31.40
C SER A 126 24.01 -12.38 -31.57
N LYS A 127 23.61 -12.10 -32.81
CA LYS A 127 22.70 -10.98 -33.14
C LYS A 127 21.27 -11.23 -32.68
N ASP A 128 20.87 -12.49 -32.56
CA ASP A 128 19.52 -12.83 -32.13
C ASP A 128 19.38 -12.70 -30.60
N ALA A 129 20.38 -13.13 -29.83
CA ALA A 129 20.44 -12.87 -28.40
C ALA A 129 20.40 -11.36 -28.09
N TYR A 130 21.08 -10.54 -28.91
CA TYR A 130 21.03 -9.08 -28.76
C TYR A 130 19.63 -8.50 -29.04
N LYS A 131 18.94 -8.98 -30.08
CA LYS A 131 17.56 -8.56 -30.34
C LYS A 131 16.64 -8.94 -29.20
N GLU A 132 16.80 -10.13 -28.65
CA GLU A 132 16.03 -10.62 -27.51
C GLU A 132 16.28 -9.75 -26.28
N LEU A 133 17.54 -9.47 -25.94
CA LEU A 133 17.92 -8.58 -24.85
C LEU A 133 17.27 -7.18 -25.00
N ARG A 134 17.24 -6.63 -26.22
CA ARG A 134 16.56 -5.36 -26.49
C ARG A 134 15.04 -5.43 -26.39
N GLN A 135 14.43 -6.58 -26.67
CA GLN A 135 12.98 -6.77 -26.53
C GLN A 135 12.55 -6.94 -25.07
N ILE A 136 13.44 -7.39 -24.19
CA ILE A 136 13.17 -7.49 -22.74
C ILE A 136 12.86 -6.12 -22.14
N VAL A 137 13.61 -5.08 -22.51
CA VAL A 137 13.45 -3.71 -21.97
C VAL A 137 12.00 -3.17 -22.10
N PRO A 138 11.39 -3.06 -23.30
CA PRO A 138 10.03 -2.54 -23.43
C PRO A 138 8.99 -3.43 -22.74
N ASN A 139 9.21 -4.75 -22.67
CA ASN A 139 8.33 -5.66 -21.94
C ASN A 139 8.37 -5.37 -20.43
N LEU A 140 9.56 -5.18 -19.86
CA LEU A 140 9.72 -4.84 -18.44
C LEU A 140 9.22 -3.42 -18.13
N ILE A 141 9.34 -2.47 -19.06
CA ILE A 141 8.71 -1.14 -18.89
C ILE A 141 7.19 -1.29 -18.72
N LYS A 142 6.55 -2.08 -19.59
CA LYS A 142 5.11 -2.35 -19.50
C LYS A 142 4.74 -3.06 -18.18
N GLN A 143 5.48 -4.10 -17.81
CA GLN A 143 5.25 -4.86 -16.57
C GLN A 143 5.44 -3.99 -15.33
N SER A 144 6.48 -3.16 -15.29
CA SER A 144 6.72 -2.24 -14.17
C SER A 144 5.59 -1.21 -14.04
N GLY A 145 5.06 -0.71 -15.17
CA GLY A 145 3.89 0.18 -15.18
C GLY A 145 2.64 -0.50 -14.63
N GLN A 146 2.38 -1.74 -15.04
CA GLN A 146 1.27 -2.55 -14.53
C GLN A 146 1.42 -2.81 -13.03
N TYR A 147 2.60 -3.25 -12.59
CA TYR A 147 2.88 -3.52 -11.18
C TYR A 147 2.65 -2.29 -10.30
N ARG A 148 3.17 -1.12 -10.69
CA ARG A 148 2.94 0.14 -9.96
C ARG A 148 1.46 0.52 -9.93
N SER A 149 0.74 0.36 -11.04
CA SER A 149 -0.71 0.60 -11.10
C SER A 149 -1.47 -0.32 -10.13
N ASP A 150 -1.12 -1.61 -10.09
CA ASP A 150 -1.73 -2.59 -9.18
C ASP A 150 -1.47 -2.24 -7.71
N LEU A 151 -0.27 -1.73 -7.39
CA LEU A 151 0.03 -1.25 -6.04
C LEU A 151 -0.85 -0.07 -5.64
N VAL A 152 -1.05 0.91 -6.53
CA VAL A 152 -1.94 2.06 -6.27
C VAL A 152 -3.36 1.59 -5.98
N ILE A 153 -3.89 0.66 -6.78
CA ILE A 153 -5.25 0.12 -6.60
C ILE A 153 -5.36 -0.61 -5.26
N LYS A 154 -4.38 -1.45 -4.91
CA LYS A 154 -4.35 -2.18 -3.63
C LYS A 154 -4.28 -1.23 -2.43
N ILE A 155 -3.45 -0.18 -2.51
CA ILE A 155 -3.35 0.85 -1.47
C ILE A 155 -4.69 1.55 -1.30
N ALA A 156 -5.32 2.00 -2.38
CA ALA A 156 -6.63 2.67 -2.33
C ALA A 156 -7.72 1.78 -1.71
N ALA A 157 -7.73 0.49 -2.04
CA ALA A 157 -8.66 -0.47 -1.44
C ALA A 157 -8.48 -0.61 0.08
N LEU A 158 -7.22 -0.71 0.54
CA LEU A 158 -6.91 -0.79 1.97
C LEU A 158 -7.19 0.52 2.70
N GLU A 159 -6.98 1.68 2.07
CA GLU A 159 -7.35 2.97 2.62
C GLU A 159 -8.86 3.09 2.82
N ASN A 160 -9.65 2.59 1.86
CA ASN A 160 -11.10 2.52 2.01
C ASN A 160 -11.49 1.57 3.16
N GLU A 161 -10.88 0.39 3.27
CA GLU A 161 -11.12 -0.52 4.39
C GLU A 161 -10.79 0.13 5.74
N LYS A 162 -9.65 0.82 5.84
CA LYS A 162 -9.26 1.57 7.03
C LYS A 162 -10.29 2.64 7.41
N ASN A 163 -10.81 3.37 6.43
CA ASN A 163 -11.84 4.39 6.65
C ASN A 163 -13.15 3.77 7.15
N LEU A 164 -13.57 2.65 6.59
CA LEU A 164 -14.75 1.91 7.06
C LEU A 164 -14.58 1.43 8.51
N ILE A 165 -13.41 0.91 8.86
CA ILE A 165 -13.09 0.49 10.23
C ILE A 165 -13.12 1.70 11.18
N SER A 166 -12.47 2.81 10.80
CA SER A 166 -12.45 4.05 11.58
C SER A 166 -13.86 4.60 11.85
N ASN A 167 -14.71 4.61 10.82
CA ASN A 167 -16.12 4.99 10.95
C ASN A 167 -16.87 4.06 11.90
N SER A 168 -16.66 2.74 11.79
CA SER A 168 -17.28 1.77 12.70
C SER A 168 -16.85 1.98 14.16
N ILE A 169 -15.57 2.26 14.41
CA ILE A 169 -15.06 2.58 15.75
C ILE A 169 -15.72 3.87 16.28
N SER A 170 -15.78 4.92 15.46
CA SER A 170 -16.39 6.20 15.84
C SER A 170 -17.86 6.02 16.23
N THR A 171 -18.65 5.32 15.39
CA THR A 171 -20.06 5.03 15.69
C THR A 171 -20.21 4.20 16.97
N ALA A 172 -19.38 3.17 17.17
CA ALA A 172 -19.43 2.37 18.38
C ALA A 172 -19.10 3.19 19.65
N LYS A 173 -18.12 4.10 19.58
CA LYS A 173 -17.81 5.05 20.66
C LYS A 173 -18.99 5.98 20.95
N GLN A 174 -19.64 6.53 19.92
CA GLN A 174 -20.82 7.39 20.09
C GLN A 174 -22.00 6.66 20.72
N VAL A 175 -22.30 5.42 20.30
CA VAL A 175 -23.36 4.60 20.89
C VAL A 175 -23.06 4.29 22.36
N ALA A 176 -21.81 3.97 22.70
CA ALA A 176 -21.41 3.72 24.08
C ALA A 176 -21.61 4.97 24.96
N ILE A 177 -21.19 6.14 24.48
CA ILE A 177 -21.40 7.42 25.17
C ILE A 177 -22.90 7.70 25.37
N PHE A 178 -23.72 7.48 24.34
CA PHE A 178 -25.17 7.67 24.45
C PHE A 178 -25.79 6.75 25.51
N MET A 179 -25.39 5.47 25.54
CA MET A 179 -25.83 4.52 26.55
C MET A 179 -25.37 4.95 27.96
N GLN A 180 -24.13 5.43 28.12
CA GLN A 180 -23.65 5.96 29.39
C GLN A 180 -24.48 7.17 29.86
N LEU A 181 -24.81 8.10 28.95
CA LEU A 181 -25.67 9.26 29.26
C LEU A 181 -27.08 8.82 29.66
N ALA A 182 -27.69 7.85 28.95
CA ALA A 182 -28.99 7.31 29.32
C ALA A 182 -28.97 6.64 30.71
N GLY A 183 -27.92 5.89 31.02
CA GLY A 183 -27.68 5.32 32.35
C GLY A 183 -27.55 6.38 33.43
N LEU A 184 -26.83 7.48 33.15
CA LEU A 184 -26.72 8.62 34.06
C LEU A 184 -28.07 9.29 34.31
N VAL A 185 -28.88 9.51 33.28
CA VAL A 185 -30.23 10.08 33.42
C VAL A 185 -31.11 9.19 34.31
N LEU A 186 -31.07 7.87 34.14
CA LEU A 186 -31.80 6.93 35.01
C LEU A 186 -31.36 7.01 36.48
N LEU A 187 -30.06 7.20 36.72
CA LEU A 187 -29.53 7.41 38.06
C LEU A 187 -30.01 8.75 38.66
N LEU A 188 -30.04 9.83 37.87
CA LEU A 188 -30.53 11.14 38.32
C LEU A 188 -32.03 11.14 38.62
N VAL A 189 -32.85 10.40 37.87
CA VAL A 189 -34.29 10.25 38.12
C VAL A 189 -34.55 9.60 39.48
N LYS A 190 -33.69 8.68 39.94
CA LYS A 190 -33.76 8.10 41.29
C LYS A 190 -33.50 9.15 42.37
N GLU A 191 -32.54 10.07 42.15
CA GLU A 191 -32.15 11.08 43.14
C GLU A 191 -33.07 12.30 43.20
N SER A 192 -33.93 12.50 42.18
CA SER A 192 -34.91 13.59 42.20
C SER A 192 -36.12 13.23 43.06
N PRO A 193 -36.41 13.96 44.16
CA PRO A 193 -37.61 13.71 44.94
C PRO A 193 -38.84 14.05 44.09
N VAL A 194 -39.78 13.10 43.98
CA VAL A 194 -41.06 13.24 43.25
C VAL A 194 -41.82 14.52 43.64
N GLU A 195 -41.63 15.01 44.86
CA GLU A 195 -42.19 16.27 45.38
C GLU A 195 -41.66 17.56 44.72
N ARG A 196 -40.51 17.54 44.03
CA ARG A 196 -40.04 18.71 43.27
C ARG A 196 -40.74 18.83 41.92
N TRP A 197 -41.02 17.72 41.26
CA TRP A 197 -41.67 17.74 39.94
C TRP A 197 -43.15 18.11 40.01
N SER A 198 -43.87 17.69 41.06
CA SER A 198 -45.28 18.09 41.25
C SER A 198 -45.44 19.60 41.42
N ARG A 199 -44.50 20.27 42.12
CA ARG A 199 -44.51 21.73 42.34
C ARG A 199 -44.29 22.57 41.08
N TYR A 200 -43.65 22.03 40.05
CA TYR A 200 -43.46 22.73 38.77
C TYR A 200 -44.64 22.52 37.80
N ILE A 201 -45.37 21.40 37.91
CA ILE A 201 -46.52 21.11 37.04
C ILE A 201 -47.82 21.76 37.59
N THR A 202 -47.95 21.95 38.91
CA THR A 202 -49.12 22.62 39.53
C THR A 202 -49.03 24.15 39.61
N LYS A 203 -47.99 24.76 39.05
CA LYS A 203 -47.85 26.23 38.91
C LYS A 203 -48.09 26.71 37.47
N ARG A 204 -49.07 26.11 36.78
CA ARG A 204 -49.70 26.68 35.59
C ARG A 204 -51.20 26.76 35.81
#